data_AF-A0A6N6MGE4-F1
#
_entry.id   AF-A0A6N6MGE4-F1
#
_cell.length_a   1.000
_cell.length_b   1.000
_cell.length_c   1.000
_cell.angle_alpha   90.00
_cell.angle_beta   90.00
_cell.angle_gamma   90.00
#
_symmetry.space_group_name_H-M   'P 1'
#
loop_
_entity.id
_entity.type
_entity.pdbx_description
1 polymer ?
#
loop_
_entity_poly.entity_id
_entity_poly.type
_entity_poly.pdbx_seq_one_letter_code
_entity_poly.pdbx_strand_id
1 'polypeptide(L)'
;AGWHMTRKLVIPANITLLPLPARSPELNPVENLWQFLRENWLGNRIFASYEAILDQSCDAWNRLIDQPWRIMSIGLRAWAHEF
;
A
#
# COMPACT_ATOMS: atom_id res chain seq x y z
N ALA A 1 -5.08 2.68 11.87
CA ALA A 1 -5.91 1.49 11.59
C ALA A 1 -6.52 0.84 12.84
N GLY A 2 -5.82 0.71 13.98
CA GLY A 2 -6.32 -0.01 15.18
C GLY A 2 -7.67 0.40 15.80
N TRP A 3 -8.32 1.46 15.31
CA TRP A 3 -9.63 1.94 15.78
C TRP A 3 -10.80 1.55 14.84
N HIS A 4 -10.51 0.92 13.68
CA HIS A 4 -11.49 0.47 12.70
C HIS A 4 -11.77 -1.03 12.82
N MET A 5 -12.12 -1.51 14.02
CA MET A 5 -12.49 -2.91 14.25
C MET A 5 -13.99 -3.00 14.53
N THR A 6 -14.65 -4.02 13.99
CA THR A 6 -16.07 -4.31 14.26
C THR A 6 -16.25 -5.79 14.55
N ARG A 7 -17.11 -6.10 15.52
CA ARG A 7 -17.52 -7.50 15.79
C ARG A 7 -18.49 -8.05 14.75
N LYS A 8 -18.98 -7.21 13.84
CA LYS A 8 -19.93 -7.59 12.78
C LYS A 8 -19.26 -8.12 11.52
N LEU A 9 -17.93 -8.02 11.41
CA LEU A 9 -17.19 -8.47 10.24
C LEU A 9 -17.10 -10.01 10.26
N VAL A 10 -17.71 -10.66 9.27
CA VAL A 10 -17.55 -12.10 9.05
C VAL A 10 -16.28 -12.30 8.22
N ILE A 11 -15.29 -12.97 8.80
CA ILE A 11 -14.00 -13.23 8.15
C ILE A 11 -14.10 -14.59 7.43
N PRO A 12 -13.87 -14.65 6.11
CA PRO A 12 -13.81 -15.91 5.39
C PRO A 12 -12.72 -16.84 5.93
N ALA A 13 -12.94 -18.16 5.82
CA ALA A 13 -12.01 -19.17 6.37
C ALA A 13 -10.59 -19.13 5.76
N ASN A 14 -10.42 -18.49 4.60
CA ASN A 14 -9.15 -18.38 3.87
C ASN A 14 -8.47 -17.01 4.04
N ILE A 15 -8.94 -16.16 4.97
CA ILE A 15 -8.35 -14.84 5.23
C ILE A 15 -8.02 -14.73 6.72
N THR A 16 -6.77 -14.38 7.01
CA THR A 16 -6.34 -14.02 8.37
C THR A 16 -6.17 -12.51 8.44
N LEU A 17 -6.76 -11.88 9.46
CA LEU A 17 -6.55 -10.45 9.70
C LEU A 17 -5.27 -10.26 10.51
N LEU A 18 -4.36 -9.41 10.00
CA LEU A 18 -3.20 -8.93 10.74
C LEU A 18 -3.49 -7.49 11.21
N PRO A 19 -3.86 -7.28 12.49
CA PRO A 19 -4.20 -5.95 12.98
C PRO A 19 -2.95 -5.07 13.09
N LEU A 20 -2.97 -3.93 12.41
CA LEU A 20 -1.91 -2.93 12.52
C LEU A 20 -2.09 -2.09 13.80
N PRO A 21 -1.02 -1.89 14.60
CA PRO A 21 -1.06 -1.01 15.76
C PRO A 21 -1.57 0.40 15.43
N ALA A 22 -2.25 1.02 16.40
CA ALA A 22 -2.75 2.38 16.22
C ALA A 22 -1.58 3.38 16.17
N ARG A 23 -1.66 4.33 15.23
CA ARG A 23 -0.67 5.41 15.03
C ARG A 23 0.74 4.91 14.68
N SER A 24 0.83 3.73 14.05
CA SER A 24 2.09 3.15 13.56
C SER A 24 2.13 3.05 12.02
N PRO A 25 2.13 4.16 11.28
CA PRO A 25 2.25 4.13 9.82
C PRO A 25 3.54 3.46 9.34
N GLU A 26 4.62 3.54 10.11
CA GLU A 26 5.91 2.89 9.83
C GLU A 26 5.83 1.36 9.70
N LEU A 27 4.81 0.75 10.33
CA LEU A 27 4.57 -0.68 10.25
C LEU A 27 3.71 -1.08 9.05
N ASN A 28 3.01 -0.13 8.42
CA ASN A 28 2.15 -0.40 7.26
C ASN A 28 2.98 -0.50 5.98
N PRO A 29 3.08 -1.68 5.34
CA PRO A 29 3.89 -1.84 4.14
C PRO A 29 3.42 -0.99 2.95
N VAL A 30 2.13 -0.62 2.94
CA VAL A 30 1.55 0.23 1.90
C VAL A 30 2.16 1.64 1.91
N GLU A 31 2.53 2.18 3.06
CA GLU A 31 3.14 3.52 3.16
C GLU A 31 4.47 3.58 2.40
N ASN A 32 5.28 2.53 2.46
CA ASN A 32 6.54 2.47 1.70
C ASN A 32 6.29 2.32 0.19
N LEU A 33 5.24 1.61 -0.23
CA LEU A 33 4.86 1.55 -1.64
C LEU A 33 4.44 2.94 -2.15
N TRP A 34 3.65 3.68 -1.37
CA TRP A 34 3.27 5.04 -1.72
C TRP A 34 4.47 5.98 -1.78
N GLN A 35 5.39 5.88 -0.81
CA GLN A 35 6.64 6.64 -0.84
C GLN A 35 7.44 6.33 -2.10
N PHE A 36 7.61 5.04 -2.44
CA PHE A 36 8.32 4.63 -3.65
C PHE A 36 7.67 5.19 -4.92
N LEU A 37 6.34 5.05 -5.07
CA LEU A 37 5.61 5.59 -6.24
C LEU A 37 5.78 7.10 -6.36
N ARG A 38 5.69 7.83 -5.23
CA ARG A 38 5.85 9.28 -5.18
C ARG A 38 7.28 9.71 -5.53
N GLU A 39 8.30 9.08 -4.97
CA GLU A 39 9.70 9.44 -5.23
C GLU A 39 10.15 9.15 -6.66
N ASN A 40 9.55 8.16 -7.31
CA ASN A 40 10.02 7.67 -8.60
C ASN A 40 9.16 8.16 -9.78
N TRP A 41 7.83 8.14 -9.66
CA TRP A 41 6.94 8.30 -10.81
C TRP A 41 5.90 9.40 -10.66
N LEU A 42 5.37 9.62 -9.45
CA LEU A 42 4.20 10.49 -9.25
C LEU A 42 4.51 11.85 -8.61
N GLY A 43 5.66 12.01 -7.96
CA GLY A 43 6.01 13.24 -7.22
C GLY A 43 6.43 14.40 -8.12
N ASN A 44 6.25 15.63 -7.61
CA ASN A 44 6.69 16.88 -8.22
C ASN A 44 6.22 17.08 -9.68
N ARG A 45 4.96 16.76 -9.95
CA ARG A 45 4.33 16.95 -11.27
C ARG A 45 3.16 17.92 -11.18
N ILE A 46 2.98 18.71 -12.24
CA ILE A 46 1.81 19.55 -12.46
C ILE A 46 0.98 18.88 -13.55
N PHE A 47 -0.31 18.71 -13.31
CA PHE A 47 -1.23 18.05 -14.23
C PHE A 47 -2.21 19.07 -14.81
N ALA A 48 -2.51 18.95 -16.10
CA ALA A 48 -3.41 19.85 -16.82
C ALA A 48 -4.89 19.55 -16.56
N SER A 49 -5.22 18.32 -16.16
CA SER A 49 -6.58 17.89 -15.88
C SER A 49 -6.62 16.72 -14.90
N TYR A 50 -7.82 16.36 -14.47
CA TYR A 50 -8.05 15.17 -13.65
C TYR A 50 -7.68 13.88 -14.40
N GLU A 51 -8.04 13.79 -15.67
CA GLU A 51 -7.75 12.64 -16.53
C GLU A 51 -6.23 12.41 -16.62
N ALA A 52 -5.45 13.48 -16.76
CA ALA A 52 -3.99 13.37 -16.76
C ALA A 52 -3.41 12.83 -15.44
N ILE A 53 -4.04 13.12 -14.30
CA ILE A 53 -3.66 12.54 -12.99
C ILE A 53 -4.00 11.06 -12.96
N LEU A 54 -5.21 10.69 -13.42
CA LEU A 54 -5.68 9.32 -13.42
C LEU A 54 -4.81 8.44 -14.32
N ASP A 55 -4.55 8.87 -15.55
CA ASP A 55 -3.71 8.14 -16.51
C ASP A 55 -2.31 7.91 -15.94
N GLN A 56 -1.67 8.96 -15.41
CA GLN A 56 -0.34 8.84 -14.83
C GLN A 56 -0.30 7.94 -13.59
N SER A 57 -1.37 7.94 -12.80
CA SER A 57 -1.52 7.04 -11.65
C SER A 57 -1.69 5.59 -12.10
N CYS A 58 -2.55 5.33 -13.08
CA CYS A 58 -2.74 4.01 -13.69
C CYS A 58 -1.44 3.46 -14.25
N ASP A 59 -0.69 4.26 -15.01
CA ASP A 59 0.60 3.87 -15.56
C ASP A 59 1.62 3.50 -14.47
N ALA A 60 1.70 4.32 -13.42
CA ALA A 60 2.58 4.07 -12.28
C ALA A 60 2.20 2.77 -11.55
N TRP A 61 0.92 2.54 -11.30
CA TRP A 61 0.43 1.33 -10.63
C TRP A 61 0.64 0.08 -11.49
N ASN A 62 0.28 0.11 -12.77
CA ASN A 62 0.47 -1.01 -13.69
C ASN A 62 1.96 -1.37 -13.80
N ARG A 63 2.83 -0.36 -13.93
CA ARG A 63 4.27 -0.57 -13.93
C ARG A 63 4.80 -1.21 -12.64
N LEU A 64 4.22 -0.88 -11.48
CA LEU A 64 4.59 -1.52 -10.22
C LEU A 64 4.14 -2.99 -10.18
N ILE A 65 2.90 -3.25 -10.61
CA ILE A 65 2.30 -4.60 -10.68
C ILE A 65 3.16 -5.54 -11.53
N ASP A 66 3.72 -5.04 -12.63
CA ASP A 66 4.64 -5.80 -13.49
C ASP A 66 6.00 -6.11 -12.84
N GLN A 67 6.24 -5.65 -11.60
CA GLN A 67 7.48 -5.84 -10.84
C GLN A 67 7.23 -6.50 -9.47
N PRO A 68 6.74 -7.75 -9.43
CA PRO A 68 6.34 -8.41 -8.19
C PRO A 68 7.49 -8.52 -7.16
N TRP A 69 8.72 -8.76 -7.63
CA TRP A 69 9.91 -8.82 -6.75
C TRP A 69 10.20 -7.50 -6.04
N ARG A 70 9.92 -6.38 -6.70
CA ARG A 70 10.06 -5.05 -6.09
C ARG A 70 8.99 -4.81 -5.04
N ILE A 71 7.74 -5.20 -5.32
CA ILE A 71 6.65 -5.11 -4.33
C ILE A 71 7.02 -5.90 -3.08
N MET A 72 7.51 -7.14 -3.24
CA MET A 72 7.95 -7.96 -2.12
C MET A 72 9.10 -7.31 -1.35
N SER A 73 10.13 -6.82 -2.05
CA SER A 73 11.26 -6.15 -1.40
C SER A 73 10.86 -4.89 -0.62
N ILE A 74 9.86 -4.14 -1.08
CA ILE A 74 9.40 -2.91 -0.41
C ILE A 74 8.44 -3.23 0.75
N GLY A 75 7.59 -4.24 0.56
CA GLY A 75 6.49 -4.58 1.47
C GLY A 75 6.83 -5.59 2.56
N LEU A 76 7.93 -6.34 2.47
CA LEU A 76 8.27 -7.34 3.47
C LEU A 76 8.58 -6.68 4.83
N ARG A 77 8.02 -7.22 5.92
CA ARG A 77 8.19 -6.70 7.27
C ARG A 77 8.43 -7.82 8.26
N ALA A 78 9.56 -7.77 8.98
CA ALA A 78 9.91 -8.78 9.99
C ALA A 78 8.81 -8.94 11.05
N TRP A 79 8.28 -7.82 11.57
CA TRP A 79 7.24 -7.82 12.60
C TRP A 79 5.97 -8.62 12.22
N ALA A 80 5.67 -8.74 10.93
CA ALA A 80 4.50 -9.47 10.44
C ALA A 80 4.67 -11.01 10.49
N HIS A 81 5.88 -11.50 10.78
CA HIS A 81 6.25 -12.92 10.80
C HIS A 81 6.67 -13.41 12.19
N GLU A 82 6.53 -12.60 13.23
CA GLU A 82 7.00 -12.89 14.59
C GLU A 82 5.92 -13.52 15.50
N PHE A 83 4.81 -13.99 14.94
CA PHE A 83 3.67 -14.57 15.69
C PHE A 83 3.30 -15.98 15.23
#